data_AF-A0A9X0HPW6-F1
#
_entry.id   AF-A0A9X0HPW6-F1
#
_cell.length_a   1.000
_cell.length_b   1.000
_cell.length_c   1.000
_cell.angle_alpha   90.00
_cell.angle_beta   90.00
_cell.angle_gamma   90.00
#
_symmetry.space_group_name_H-M   'P 1'
#
loop_
_entity.id
_entity.type
_entity.pdbx_description
1 polymer ?
#
loop_
_entity_poly.entity_id
_entity_poly.type
_entity_poly.pdbx_seq_one_letter_code
_entity_poly.pdbx_strand_id
1 'polypeptide(L)'
;MKYLLVVCCWLLSLGAGAQSSPRQLYPGLFEPVQTGRVFEDSKTFVDARPKAQPAAIVRTYEQQKNQPGFNLRQFVLAHFELPAQVAGTYRANVSGGIRRHLDTLWTVLQRQPQDSVGPYASLIQLPKPYIVPGGRFREIYYWDSYFTMLGLRESGRTPLMRSMVDNFASLIGRYGFVPNGNRTYYLTRSQPPFFALMVQLLAQAQGDTVLRRYHPQLLQEYAYWMAGADSLAPNQATRRVVRLPGGEVLNRYYDSGDYPREESYAEDVATAAQSAQPKPVFYRHMRAAAASGWDFSTRWFGPAGGLGSIRTTELVPVDLNCLLYTLEQTIARSYRIQGQAAQAKAFDGKAAQRKQALLRYCWNAQANWFTDYDFAAQQPAAIRTLAGVFPLFVQIATPRQARAVAAGLQRDFLKDGGLLTTLNSSGEQWDAPNGWAPLQYVAIEGLGHYRQRELARTIATRWVALNVNVFRQTGKLLEKYNVVNTHLEAGGGEYPTQDGFGWTNGVLLTLMNQYKLEEQMGK
;
A
#
# COMPACT_ATOMS: atom_id res chain seq x y z
N MET A 1 -27.62 -21.41 39.57
CA MET A 1 -27.35 -22.60 38.73
C MET A 1 -28.35 -22.58 37.58
N LYS A 2 -28.02 -22.48 36.29
CA LYS A 2 -26.76 -22.63 35.56
C LYS A 2 -26.80 -21.67 34.36
N TYR A 3 -25.71 -20.93 34.17
CA TYR A 3 -25.32 -20.38 32.87
C TYR A 3 -25.07 -21.56 31.92
N LEU A 4 -25.63 -21.53 30.70
CA LEU A 4 -25.22 -22.45 29.65
C LEU A 4 -24.51 -21.65 28.54
N LEU A 5 -23.22 -21.91 28.44
CA LEU A 5 -22.31 -21.43 27.41
C LEU A 5 -22.89 -21.65 26.02
N VAL A 6 -22.87 -20.61 25.20
CA VAL A 6 -22.78 -20.76 23.73
C VAL A 6 -21.33 -20.48 23.37
N VAL A 7 -20.51 -21.52 23.46
CA VAL A 7 -19.16 -21.61 22.93
C VAL A 7 -19.17 -22.70 21.85
N CYS A 8 -18.40 -22.47 20.79
CA CYS A 8 -18.08 -23.39 19.69
C CYS A 8 -19.13 -23.56 18.59
N CYS A 9 -18.91 -22.83 17.48
CA CYS A 9 -18.78 -23.41 16.14
C CYS A 9 -18.09 -22.40 15.20
N TRP A 10 -16.80 -22.14 15.44
CA TRP A 10 -15.88 -21.51 14.47
C TRP A 10 -14.61 -22.36 14.38
N LEU A 11 -14.79 -23.62 13.99
CA LEU A 11 -13.70 -24.48 13.54
C LEU A 11 -14.18 -25.18 12.29
N LEU A 12 -13.85 -24.58 11.14
CA LEU A 12 -13.58 -25.20 9.83
C LEU A 12 -13.49 -24.07 8.79
N SER A 13 -12.50 -23.19 8.94
CA SER A 13 -11.90 -22.60 7.75
C SER A 13 -11.05 -23.70 7.10
N LEU A 14 -11.70 -24.57 6.32
CA LEU A 14 -11.02 -25.39 5.32
C LEU A 14 -10.12 -24.43 4.54
N GLY A 15 -8.80 -24.67 4.62
CA GLY A 15 -7.80 -23.83 3.98
C GLY A 15 -8.18 -23.62 2.53
N ALA A 16 -8.44 -22.36 2.14
CA ALA A 16 -8.35 -21.99 0.75
C ALA A 16 -7.00 -22.51 0.26
N GLY A 17 -7.01 -23.45 -0.69
CA GLY A 17 -5.82 -24.19 -1.12
C GLY A 17 -4.66 -23.22 -1.29
N ALA A 18 -3.63 -23.38 -0.46
CA ALA A 18 -2.51 -22.46 -0.43
C ALA A 18 -1.86 -22.46 -1.82
N GLN A 19 -2.12 -21.40 -2.59
CA GLN A 19 -1.61 -21.27 -3.94
C GLN A 19 -0.10 -21.03 -3.83
N SER A 20 0.70 -21.95 -4.36
CA SER A 20 2.15 -21.90 -4.22
C SER A 20 2.73 -20.66 -4.90
N SER A 21 3.74 -20.07 -4.29
CA SER A 21 4.51 -18.98 -4.89
C SER A 21 5.49 -19.51 -5.95
N PRO A 22 5.98 -18.67 -6.88
CA PRO A 22 7.01 -19.06 -7.84
C PRO A 22 8.21 -19.75 -7.20
N ARG A 23 8.72 -19.25 -6.06
CA ARG A 23 9.83 -19.90 -5.35
C ARG A 23 9.49 -21.31 -4.88
N GLN A 24 8.27 -21.54 -4.40
CA GLN A 24 7.81 -22.86 -3.99
C GLN A 24 7.60 -23.82 -5.18
N LEU A 25 7.23 -23.29 -6.34
CA LEU A 25 6.97 -24.07 -7.56
C LEU A 25 8.26 -24.50 -8.27
N TYR A 26 9.35 -23.74 -8.15
CA TYR A 26 10.60 -23.98 -8.88
C TYR A 26 11.82 -24.13 -7.96
N PRO A 27 11.81 -25.07 -6.99
CA PRO A 27 12.94 -25.27 -6.09
C PRO A 27 14.21 -25.59 -6.87
N GLY A 28 15.32 -24.95 -6.51
CA GLY A 28 16.63 -25.13 -7.15
C GLY A 28 16.79 -24.38 -8.48
N LEU A 29 15.70 -24.08 -9.19
CA LEU A 29 15.72 -23.24 -10.40
C LEU A 29 15.52 -21.76 -10.07
N PHE A 30 14.65 -21.44 -9.12
CA PHE A 30 14.27 -20.06 -8.79
C PHE A 30 15.46 -19.20 -8.35
N GLU A 31 16.22 -19.66 -7.36
CA GLU A 31 17.33 -18.90 -6.79
C GLU A 31 18.44 -18.59 -7.80
N PRO A 32 18.89 -19.53 -8.67
CA PRO A 32 19.84 -19.21 -9.74
C PRO A 32 19.31 -18.21 -10.77
N VAL A 33 18.02 -18.26 -11.10
CA VAL A 33 17.43 -17.30 -12.07
C VAL A 33 17.47 -15.89 -11.51
N GLN A 34 17.10 -15.72 -10.24
CA GLN A 34 17.11 -14.41 -9.59
C GLN A 34 18.53 -13.91 -9.31
N THR A 35 19.36 -14.71 -8.62
CA THR A 35 20.71 -14.27 -8.22
C THR A 35 21.68 -14.17 -9.41
N GLY A 36 21.45 -14.96 -10.46
CA GLY A 36 22.17 -14.86 -11.73
C GLY A 36 21.74 -13.69 -12.62
N ARG A 37 20.78 -12.86 -12.18
CA ARG A 37 20.25 -11.69 -12.93
C ARG A 37 19.92 -12.03 -14.38
N VAL A 38 19.22 -13.16 -14.58
CA VAL A 38 18.79 -13.60 -15.93
C VAL A 38 17.97 -12.51 -16.62
N PHE A 39 17.20 -11.77 -15.83
CA PHE A 39 16.49 -10.54 -16.22
C PHE A 39 16.95 -9.37 -15.33
N GLU A 40 16.84 -8.15 -15.86
CA GLU A 40 17.23 -6.93 -15.16
C GLU A 40 16.35 -6.63 -13.94
N ASP A 41 15.02 -6.78 -14.09
CA ASP A 41 14.04 -6.65 -13.00
C ASP A 41 13.70 -8.05 -12.44
N SER A 42 14.00 -8.28 -11.16
CA SER A 42 13.65 -9.50 -10.40
C SER A 42 12.17 -9.88 -10.50
N LYS A 43 11.28 -8.90 -10.71
CA LYS A 43 9.85 -9.13 -10.86
C LYS A 43 9.47 -9.82 -12.18
N THR A 44 10.35 -9.80 -13.18
CA THR A 44 10.09 -10.40 -14.50
C THR A 44 9.86 -11.90 -14.41
N PHE A 45 10.69 -12.63 -13.64
CA PHE A 45 10.60 -14.08 -13.56
C PHE A 45 9.44 -14.56 -12.70
N VAL A 46 9.17 -13.90 -11.56
CA VAL A 46 8.02 -14.25 -10.69
C VAL A 46 6.67 -14.02 -11.38
N ASP A 47 6.64 -13.19 -12.43
CA ASP A 47 5.45 -12.93 -13.23
C ASP A 47 5.36 -13.80 -14.50
N ALA A 48 6.40 -14.58 -14.78
CA ALA A 48 6.43 -15.47 -15.93
C ALA A 48 5.47 -16.65 -15.76
N ARG A 49 4.87 -17.08 -16.87
CA ARG A 49 3.95 -18.23 -16.90
C ARG A 49 4.70 -19.47 -17.36
N PRO A 50 4.60 -20.60 -16.67
CA PRO A 50 5.25 -21.81 -17.16
C PRO A 50 4.52 -22.36 -18.38
N LYS A 51 5.27 -22.88 -19.36
CA LYS A 51 4.73 -23.56 -20.55
C LYS A 51 4.43 -25.05 -20.30
N ALA A 52 4.79 -25.57 -19.13
CA ALA A 52 4.58 -26.95 -18.72
C ALA A 52 4.37 -27.05 -17.19
N GLN A 53 4.10 -28.26 -16.70
CA GLN A 53 4.01 -28.53 -15.26
C GLN A 53 5.30 -28.14 -14.52
N PRO A 54 5.25 -27.39 -13.41
CA PRO A 54 6.45 -26.94 -12.68
C PRO A 54 7.42 -28.08 -12.34
N ALA A 55 6.91 -29.22 -11.86
CA ALA A 55 7.73 -30.39 -11.55
C ALA A 55 8.41 -31.00 -12.79
N ALA A 56 7.84 -30.86 -13.98
CA ALA A 56 8.48 -31.28 -15.22
C ALA A 56 9.62 -30.31 -15.60
N ILE A 57 9.38 -29.00 -15.51
CA ILE A 57 10.41 -27.98 -15.77
C ILE A 57 11.60 -28.15 -14.82
N VAL A 58 11.35 -28.34 -13.52
CA VAL A 58 12.41 -28.56 -12.52
C VAL A 58 13.19 -29.84 -12.83
N ARG A 59 12.54 -30.95 -13.17
CA ARG A 59 13.24 -32.18 -13.57
C ARG A 59 14.12 -31.96 -14.80
N THR A 60 13.62 -31.28 -15.83
CA THR A 60 14.40 -30.94 -17.02
C THR A 60 15.60 -30.05 -16.68
N TYR A 61 15.41 -29.05 -15.81
CA TYR A 61 16.50 -28.20 -15.32
C TYR A 61 17.59 -29.02 -14.62
N GLU A 62 17.21 -29.88 -13.68
CA GLU A 62 18.14 -30.73 -12.93
C GLU A 62 18.96 -31.66 -13.85
N GLN A 63 18.37 -32.16 -14.93
CA GLN A 63 19.05 -32.99 -15.93
C GLN A 63 20.03 -32.19 -16.80
N GLN A 64 19.74 -30.92 -17.07
CA GLN A 64 20.49 -30.10 -18.03
C GLN A 64 21.53 -29.17 -17.38
N LYS A 65 21.33 -28.73 -16.13
CA LYS A 65 22.10 -27.64 -15.51
C LYS A 65 23.61 -27.88 -15.42
N ASN A 66 24.03 -29.15 -15.39
CA ASN A 66 25.44 -29.56 -15.30
C ASN A 66 26.03 -30.00 -16.66
N GLN A 67 25.25 -29.94 -17.74
CA GLN A 67 25.73 -30.33 -19.07
C GLN A 67 26.62 -29.23 -19.68
N PRO A 68 27.69 -29.58 -20.41
CA PRO A 68 28.49 -28.59 -21.14
C PRO A 68 27.62 -27.76 -22.08
N GLY A 69 27.79 -26.43 -22.04
CA GLY A 69 27.04 -25.50 -22.90
C GLY A 69 25.65 -25.09 -22.37
N PHE A 70 25.23 -25.55 -21.19
CA PHE A 70 23.97 -25.12 -20.57
C PHE A 70 23.93 -23.59 -20.40
N ASN A 71 22.82 -22.98 -20.81
CA ASN A 71 22.56 -21.55 -20.64
C ASN A 71 21.22 -21.32 -19.92
N LEU A 72 21.29 -20.79 -18.69
CA LEU A 72 20.10 -20.60 -17.84
C LEU A 72 19.06 -19.66 -18.48
N ARG A 73 19.50 -18.62 -19.17
CA ARG A 73 18.57 -17.67 -19.84
C ARG A 73 17.83 -18.34 -20.98
N GLN A 74 18.52 -19.10 -21.83
CA GLN A 74 17.89 -19.87 -22.91
C GLN A 74 16.92 -20.91 -22.35
N PHE A 75 17.30 -21.61 -21.27
CA PHE A 75 16.41 -22.54 -20.57
C PHE A 75 15.12 -21.85 -20.11
N VAL A 76 15.22 -20.70 -19.43
CA VAL A 76 14.04 -19.96 -18.98
C VAL A 76 13.17 -19.52 -20.16
N LEU A 77 13.75 -18.96 -21.22
CA LEU A 77 13.00 -18.54 -22.41
C LEU A 77 12.31 -19.71 -23.12
N ALA A 78 12.90 -20.91 -23.10
CA ALA A 78 12.32 -22.12 -23.64
C ALA A 78 11.10 -22.58 -22.82
N HIS A 79 11.17 -22.52 -21.49
CA HIS A 79 10.18 -23.12 -20.58
C HIS A 79 9.14 -22.15 -20.00
N PHE A 80 9.33 -20.84 -20.16
CA PHE A 80 8.44 -19.82 -19.61
C PHE A 80 8.01 -18.80 -20.66
N GLU A 81 6.77 -18.35 -20.55
CA GLU A 81 6.25 -17.19 -21.25
C GLU A 81 6.46 -15.96 -20.34
N LEU A 82 7.29 -15.02 -20.80
CA LEU A 82 7.58 -13.80 -20.07
C LEU A 82 6.40 -12.83 -20.15
N PRO A 83 6.20 -11.99 -19.12
CA PRO A 83 5.06 -11.10 -19.09
C PRO A 83 5.25 -9.99 -20.14
N ALA A 84 4.24 -9.74 -20.98
CA ALA A 84 4.32 -8.81 -22.12
C ALA A 84 4.86 -7.42 -21.74
N GLN A 85 5.73 -6.83 -22.58
CA GLN A 85 6.22 -5.47 -22.33
C GLN A 85 5.06 -4.47 -22.38
N VAL A 86 4.97 -3.62 -21.34
CA VAL A 86 3.89 -2.62 -21.20
C VAL A 86 4.13 -1.40 -22.09
N ALA A 87 5.39 -1.16 -22.49
CA ALA A 87 5.77 -0.06 -23.34
C ALA A 87 5.41 -0.36 -24.81
N GLY A 88 4.32 0.22 -25.33
CA GLY A 88 4.11 0.23 -26.78
C GLY A 88 2.72 0.61 -27.29
N THR A 89 1.65 0.40 -26.51
CA THR A 89 0.28 0.48 -27.06
C THR A 89 -0.41 1.83 -26.89
N TYR A 90 -0.03 2.65 -25.90
CA TYR A 90 -0.62 3.97 -25.70
C TYR A 90 0.40 5.10 -25.87
N ARG A 91 0.11 6.04 -26.77
CA ARG A 91 0.80 7.32 -26.90
C ARG A 91 -0.16 8.42 -26.50
N ALA A 92 0.25 9.26 -25.56
CA ALA A 92 -0.59 10.36 -25.10
C ALA A 92 -0.75 11.41 -26.19
N ASN A 93 -1.99 11.90 -26.36
CA ASN A 93 -2.26 13.08 -27.15
C ASN A 93 -2.22 14.32 -26.25
N VAL A 94 -1.03 14.95 -26.13
CA VAL A 94 -0.82 16.11 -25.26
C VAL A 94 -1.70 17.30 -25.68
N SER A 95 -1.90 17.53 -26.99
CA SER A 95 -2.77 18.61 -27.49
C SER A 95 -4.25 18.37 -27.17
N GLY A 96 -4.64 17.12 -26.87
CA GLY A 96 -5.97 16.76 -26.39
C GLY A 96 -6.24 17.16 -24.92
N GLY A 97 -5.23 17.63 -24.19
CA GLY A 97 -5.36 18.10 -22.81
C GLY A 97 -5.34 16.98 -21.76
N ILE A 98 -5.03 17.36 -20.52
CA ILE A 98 -4.81 16.41 -19.43
C ILE A 98 -6.08 15.67 -19.00
N ARG A 99 -7.25 16.31 -19.04
CA ARG A 99 -8.53 15.65 -18.71
C ARG A 99 -8.83 14.47 -19.65
N ARG A 100 -8.63 14.68 -20.95
CA ARG A 100 -8.82 13.63 -21.96
C ARG A 100 -7.83 12.49 -21.76
N HIS A 101 -6.58 12.83 -21.43
CA HIS A 101 -5.56 11.84 -21.09
C HIS A 101 -5.97 11.00 -19.88
N LEU A 102 -6.39 11.63 -18.77
CA LEU A 102 -6.84 10.96 -17.56
C LEU A 102 -8.02 10.03 -17.83
N ASP A 103 -9.03 10.47 -18.58
CA ASP A 103 -10.18 9.62 -18.93
C ASP A 103 -9.77 8.41 -19.80
N THR A 104 -8.84 8.62 -20.74
CA THR A 104 -8.32 7.55 -21.58
C THR A 104 -7.54 6.51 -20.77
N LEU A 105 -6.77 6.96 -19.78
CA LEU A 105 -5.94 6.08 -18.96
C LEU A 105 -6.76 5.10 -18.11
N TRP A 106 -8.01 5.42 -17.77
CA TRP A 106 -8.90 4.43 -17.13
C TRP A 106 -9.14 3.21 -18.01
N THR A 107 -9.19 3.38 -19.32
CA THR A 107 -9.31 2.25 -20.25
C THR A 107 -7.98 1.50 -20.42
N VAL A 108 -6.86 2.23 -20.52
CA VAL A 108 -5.52 1.65 -20.72
C VAL A 108 -5.06 0.84 -19.51
N LEU A 109 -5.35 1.32 -18.30
CA LEU A 109 -4.98 0.69 -17.05
C LEU A 109 -5.97 -0.38 -16.58
N GLN A 110 -7.11 -0.54 -17.28
CA GLN A 110 -8.06 -1.58 -16.95
C GLN A 110 -7.52 -2.97 -17.32
N ARG A 111 -7.76 -3.94 -16.44
CA ARG A 111 -7.56 -5.36 -16.67
C ARG A 111 -8.88 -6.08 -16.48
N GLN A 112 -9.03 -7.17 -17.22
CA GLN A 112 -10.22 -7.99 -17.22
C GLN A 112 -10.00 -9.28 -16.42
N PRO A 113 -11.06 -9.88 -15.84
CA PRO A 113 -10.97 -11.14 -15.11
C PRO A 113 -10.25 -12.27 -15.88
N GLN A 114 -10.48 -12.33 -17.19
CA GLN A 114 -9.91 -13.33 -18.10
C GLN A 114 -8.41 -13.15 -18.35
N ASP A 115 -7.85 -11.98 -18.08
CA ASP A 115 -6.40 -11.73 -18.25
C ASP A 115 -5.57 -12.53 -17.23
N SER A 116 -6.22 -13.03 -16.17
CA SER A 116 -5.58 -13.75 -15.05
C SER A 116 -5.66 -15.27 -15.14
N VAL A 117 -5.76 -15.82 -16.36
CA VAL A 117 -6.04 -17.26 -16.57
C VAL A 117 -4.79 -18.00 -17.07
N GLY A 118 -4.15 -18.73 -16.16
CA GLY A 118 -3.10 -19.70 -16.48
C GLY A 118 -2.76 -20.58 -15.28
N PRO A 119 -2.67 -21.92 -15.44
CA PRO A 119 -2.26 -22.79 -14.35
C PRO A 119 -0.84 -22.40 -13.89
N TYR A 120 -0.62 -22.41 -12.57
CA TYR A 120 0.67 -22.07 -11.95
C TYR A 120 1.16 -20.62 -12.18
N ALA A 121 0.33 -19.74 -12.77
CA ALA A 121 0.63 -18.33 -12.82
C ALA A 121 0.62 -17.74 -11.41
N SER A 122 1.51 -16.78 -11.16
CA SER A 122 1.50 -16.05 -9.89
C SER A 122 0.33 -15.08 -9.76
N LEU A 123 -0.26 -14.62 -10.89
CA LEU A 123 -1.42 -13.72 -10.88
C LEU A 123 -2.66 -14.45 -10.37
N ILE A 124 -3.23 -13.96 -9.28
CA ILE A 124 -4.43 -14.49 -8.65
C ILE A 124 -5.65 -13.93 -9.38
N GLN A 125 -6.51 -14.80 -9.86
CA GLN A 125 -7.72 -14.40 -10.57
C GLN A 125 -8.65 -13.57 -9.68
N LEU A 126 -9.22 -12.51 -10.27
CA LEU A 126 -10.24 -11.65 -9.66
C LEU A 126 -11.57 -11.77 -10.41
N PRO A 127 -12.72 -11.69 -9.71
CA PRO A 127 -14.03 -11.92 -10.33
C PRO A 127 -14.55 -10.78 -11.22
N LYS A 128 -13.98 -9.56 -11.11
CA LYS A 128 -14.46 -8.35 -11.79
C LYS A 128 -13.30 -7.58 -12.44
N PRO A 129 -13.57 -6.70 -13.43
CA PRO A 129 -12.56 -5.80 -13.97
C PRO A 129 -11.97 -4.89 -12.88
N TYR A 130 -10.71 -4.48 -13.07
CA TYR A 130 -9.99 -3.64 -12.12
C TYR A 130 -8.99 -2.72 -12.83
N ILE A 131 -8.55 -1.68 -12.13
CA ILE A 131 -7.47 -0.79 -12.59
C ILE A 131 -6.16 -1.22 -11.93
N VAL A 132 -5.07 -1.29 -12.71
CA VAL A 132 -3.70 -1.45 -12.19
C VAL A 132 -2.98 -0.10 -12.13
N PRO A 133 -1.91 0.05 -11.34
CA PRO A 133 -1.20 1.32 -11.26
C PRO A 133 -0.58 1.76 -12.59
N GLY A 134 0.16 0.88 -13.28
CA GLY A 134 0.89 1.20 -14.52
C GLY A 134 2.32 0.66 -14.54
N GLY A 135 2.94 0.59 -15.73
CA GLY A 135 4.31 0.09 -15.89
C GLY A 135 4.51 -1.36 -15.43
N ARG A 136 5.50 -1.62 -14.56
CA ARG A 136 5.79 -2.95 -14.00
C ARG A 136 4.70 -3.50 -13.07
N PHE A 137 3.82 -2.63 -12.57
CA PHE A 137 2.70 -2.99 -11.70
C PHE A 137 1.50 -3.42 -12.54
N ARG A 138 1.45 -4.74 -12.79
CA ARG A 138 0.50 -5.38 -13.72
C ARG A 138 -0.62 -6.13 -13.00
N GLU A 139 -0.71 -5.92 -11.70
CA GLU A 139 -1.67 -6.49 -10.77
C GLU A 139 -2.37 -5.37 -10.00
N ILE A 140 -3.53 -5.64 -9.40
CA ILE A 140 -4.17 -4.68 -8.50
C ILE A 140 -3.29 -4.54 -7.26
N TYR A 141 -3.09 -3.30 -6.80
CA TYR A 141 -2.47 -3.01 -5.50
C TYR A 141 -3.51 -2.45 -4.54
N TYR A 142 -3.40 -2.81 -3.27
CA TYR A 142 -4.45 -2.56 -2.30
C TYR A 142 -4.68 -1.06 -2.08
N TRP A 143 -3.73 -0.33 -1.48
CA TRP A 143 -4.00 1.07 -1.10
C TRP A 143 -4.04 2.02 -2.31
N ASP A 144 -3.26 1.77 -3.37
CA ASP A 144 -3.29 2.49 -4.65
C ASP A 144 -4.70 2.58 -5.23
N SER A 145 -5.45 1.49 -5.07
CA SER A 145 -6.80 1.38 -5.61
C SER A 145 -7.77 2.37 -4.97
N TYR A 146 -7.57 2.78 -3.71
CA TYR A 146 -8.44 3.78 -3.10
C TYR A 146 -8.25 5.13 -3.77
N PHE A 147 -7.00 5.55 -3.96
CA PHE A 147 -6.68 6.81 -4.62
C PHE A 147 -7.06 6.81 -6.09
N THR A 148 -6.93 5.66 -6.76
CA THR A 148 -7.46 5.45 -8.12
C THR A 148 -8.99 5.58 -8.16
N MET A 149 -9.70 4.99 -7.18
CA MET A 149 -11.16 5.08 -7.08
C MET A 149 -11.66 6.51 -6.85
N LEU A 150 -10.86 7.41 -6.26
CA LEU A 150 -11.19 8.84 -6.19
C LEU A 150 -11.36 9.42 -7.60
N GLY A 151 -10.43 9.14 -8.51
CA GLY A 151 -10.54 9.54 -9.92
C GLY A 151 -11.72 8.90 -10.63
N LEU A 152 -11.96 7.61 -10.39
CA LEU A 152 -13.13 6.92 -10.97
C LEU A 152 -14.45 7.55 -10.52
N ARG A 153 -14.55 8.00 -9.27
CA ARG A 153 -15.71 8.76 -8.77
C ARG A 153 -15.88 10.05 -9.56
N GLU A 154 -14.82 10.83 -9.70
CA GLU A 154 -14.84 12.09 -10.47
C GLU A 154 -15.19 11.89 -11.95
N SER A 155 -14.84 10.74 -12.52
CA SER A 155 -15.20 10.35 -13.89
C SER A 155 -16.57 9.66 -14.01
N GLY A 156 -17.36 9.56 -12.94
CA GLY A 156 -18.67 8.91 -12.97
C GLY A 156 -18.63 7.38 -13.20
N ARG A 157 -17.49 6.73 -12.97
CA ARG A 157 -17.26 5.29 -13.23
C ARG A 157 -17.65 4.41 -12.03
N THR A 158 -18.80 4.69 -11.42
CA THR A 158 -19.32 3.97 -10.23
C THR A 158 -19.41 2.44 -10.41
N PRO A 159 -19.82 1.88 -11.58
CA PRO A 159 -19.80 0.43 -11.79
C PRO A 159 -18.40 -0.20 -11.67
N LEU A 160 -17.36 0.50 -12.12
CA LEU A 160 -15.98 0.05 -11.99
C LEU A 160 -15.48 0.17 -10.55
N MET A 161 -15.87 1.23 -9.83
CA MET A 161 -15.61 1.32 -8.39
C MET A 161 -16.22 0.13 -7.63
N ARG A 162 -17.48 -0.22 -7.91
CA ARG A 162 -18.12 -1.42 -7.34
C ARG A 162 -17.34 -2.70 -7.67
N SER A 163 -16.88 -2.83 -8.92
CA SER A 163 -16.07 -3.97 -9.36
C SER A 163 -14.77 -4.11 -8.56
N MET A 164 -14.07 -3.01 -8.30
CA MET A 164 -12.86 -3.01 -7.47
C MET A 164 -13.16 -3.39 -6.00
N VAL A 165 -14.23 -2.86 -5.40
CA VAL A 165 -14.64 -3.25 -4.03
C VAL A 165 -15.05 -4.73 -3.95
N ASP A 166 -15.79 -5.24 -4.94
CA ASP A 166 -16.14 -6.66 -5.04
C ASP A 166 -14.89 -7.56 -5.18
N ASN A 167 -13.85 -7.11 -5.89
CA ASN A 167 -12.58 -7.83 -6.00
C ASN A 167 -11.84 -7.91 -4.66
N PHE A 168 -11.75 -6.80 -3.91
CA PHE A 168 -11.14 -6.82 -2.58
C PHE A 168 -11.95 -7.64 -1.59
N ALA A 169 -13.28 -7.58 -1.66
CA ALA A 169 -14.15 -8.44 -0.86
C ALA A 169 -13.92 -9.93 -1.17
N SER A 170 -13.69 -10.28 -2.44
CA SER A 170 -13.34 -11.65 -2.86
C SER A 170 -11.96 -12.09 -2.35
N LEU A 171 -10.96 -11.20 -2.34
CA LEU A 171 -9.64 -11.48 -1.77
C LEU A 171 -9.74 -11.71 -0.25
N ILE A 172 -10.45 -10.86 0.48
CA ILE A 172 -10.70 -11.02 1.92
C ILE A 172 -11.43 -12.34 2.17
N GLY A 173 -12.48 -12.65 1.40
CA GLY A 173 -13.23 -13.90 1.56
C GLY A 173 -12.38 -15.15 1.35
N ARG A 174 -11.43 -15.14 0.40
CA ARG A 174 -10.55 -16.28 0.09
C ARG A 174 -9.36 -16.40 1.04
N TYR A 175 -8.71 -15.29 1.39
CA TYR A 175 -7.42 -15.31 2.09
C TYR A 175 -7.46 -14.74 3.51
N GLY A 176 -8.60 -14.18 3.93
CA GLY A 176 -8.76 -13.54 5.24
C GLY A 176 -8.33 -12.08 5.29
N PHE A 177 -7.71 -11.56 4.24
CA PHE A 177 -7.22 -10.19 4.13
C PHE A 177 -7.06 -9.80 2.66
N VAL A 178 -6.79 -8.52 2.40
CA VAL A 178 -6.33 -8.06 1.09
C VAL A 178 -4.81 -8.19 1.00
N PRO A 179 -4.24 -9.05 0.14
CA PRO A 179 -2.80 -9.11 -0.10
C PRO A 179 -2.28 -7.79 -0.69
N ASN A 180 -0.97 -7.52 -0.57
CA ASN A 180 -0.33 -6.31 -1.13
C ASN A 180 -0.78 -6.03 -2.58
N GLY A 181 -0.73 -7.06 -3.43
CA GLY A 181 -1.46 -7.13 -4.69
C GLY A 181 -1.92 -8.54 -5.00
N ASN A 182 -2.68 -8.75 -6.08
CA ASN A 182 -3.22 -10.08 -6.41
C ASN A 182 -2.17 -11.03 -7.03
N ARG A 183 -1.05 -11.26 -6.34
CA ARG A 183 0.00 -12.23 -6.72
C ARG A 183 0.24 -13.23 -5.59
N THR A 184 0.58 -14.48 -5.92
CA THR A 184 0.82 -15.55 -4.92
C THR A 184 1.96 -15.20 -3.96
N TYR A 185 3.02 -14.56 -4.45
CA TYR A 185 4.15 -14.09 -3.61
C TYR A 185 3.80 -12.91 -2.68
N TYR A 186 2.59 -12.36 -2.78
CA TYR A 186 2.04 -11.37 -1.85
C TYR A 186 1.10 -11.97 -0.79
N LEU A 187 0.79 -13.27 -0.83
CA LEU A 187 -0.09 -13.94 0.14
C LEU A 187 0.48 -14.04 1.57
N THR A 188 1.64 -13.44 1.83
CA THR A 188 2.25 -13.35 3.16
C THR A 188 2.08 -11.99 3.83
N ARG A 189 1.64 -10.95 3.09
CA ARG A 189 1.45 -9.59 3.62
C ARG A 189 0.30 -8.84 2.99
N SER A 190 -0.27 -7.92 3.75
CA SER A 190 -1.23 -6.93 3.26
C SER A 190 -0.52 -5.65 2.78
N GLN A 191 -1.26 -4.54 2.77
CA GLN A 191 -0.84 -3.16 2.53
C GLN A 191 -1.62 -2.24 3.51
N PRO A 192 -1.45 -0.90 3.50
CA PRO A 192 -2.28 -0.02 4.32
C PRO A 192 -3.79 -0.29 4.13
N PRO A 193 -4.59 -0.48 5.21
CA PRO A 193 -5.94 -1.05 5.09
C PRO A 193 -7.00 -0.01 4.68
N PHE A 194 -7.09 0.25 3.38
CA PHE A 194 -8.01 1.23 2.80
C PHE A 194 -9.39 0.67 2.40
N PHE A 195 -9.66 -0.63 2.56
CA PHE A 195 -10.93 -1.24 2.14
C PHE A 195 -12.15 -0.58 2.81
N ALA A 196 -12.05 -0.24 4.10
CA ALA A 196 -13.09 0.53 4.79
C ALA A 196 -13.38 1.88 4.10
N LEU A 197 -12.35 2.61 3.71
CA LEU A 197 -12.46 3.87 2.99
C LEU A 197 -13.00 3.68 1.57
N MET A 198 -12.64 2.60 0.87
CA MET A 198 -13.21 2.24 -0.43
C MET A 198 -14.72 1.94 -0.33
N VAL A 199 -15.14 1.20 0.70
CA VAL A 199 -16.55 0.92 0.98
C VAL A 199 -17.31 2.22 1.28
N GLN A 200 -16.73 3.12 2.10
CA GLN A 200 -17.32 4.43 2.36
C GLN A 200 -17.44 5.27 1.08
N LEU A 201 -16.40 5.30 0.25
CA LEU A 201 -16.39 6.02 -1.02
C LEU A 201 -17.47 5.51 -1.98
N LEU A 202 -17.67 4.19 -2.04
CA LEU A 202 -18.75 3.59 -2.83
C LEU A 202 -20.13 3.88 -2.24
N ALA A 203 -20.26 3.90 -0.90
CA ALA A 203 -21.50 4.24 -0.23
C ALA A 203 -21.93 5.69 -0.48
N GLN A 204 -21.00 6.63 -0.64
CA GLN A 204 -21.31 8.01 -1.06
C GLN A 204 -22.05 8.06 -2.41
N ALA A 205 -21.77 7.12 -3.32
CA ALA A 205 -22.38 7.07 -4.64
C ALA A 205 -23.65 6.19 -4.72
N GLN A 206 -23.80 5.20 -3.82
CA GLN A 206 -24.84 4.16 -3.94
C GLN A 206 -25.68 3.96 -2.66
N GLY A 207 -25.45 4.78 -1.64
CA GLY A 207 -26.15 4.74 -0.36
C GLY A 207 -25.59 3.73 0.64
N ASP A 208 -26.10 3.83 1.87
CA ASP A 208 -25.57 3.14 3.05
C ASP A 208 -25.76 1.61 3.04
N THR A 209 -26.61 1.08 2.15
CA THR A 209 -26.77 -0.38 1.97
C THR A 209 -25.47 -1.05 1.53
N VAL A 210 -24.55 -0.30 0.92
CA VAL A 210 -23.17 -0.73 0.61
C VAL A 210 -22.43 -1.19 1.87
N LEU A 211 -22.57 -0.49 2.99
CA LEU A 211 -21.91 -0.85 4.25
C LEU A 211 -22.45 -2.17 4.83
N ARG A 212 -23.73 -2.48 4.60
CA ARG A 212 -24.33 -3.77 4.97
C ARG A 212 -23.80 -4.89 4.07
N ARG A 213 -23.69 -4.65 2.75
CA ARG A 213 -23.20 -5.63 1.78
C ARG A 213 -21.79 -6.13 2.10
N TYR A 214 -20.88 -5.22 2.45
CA TYR A 214 -19.48 -5.55 2.71
C TYR A 214 -19.17 -5.76 4.21
N HIS A 215 -20.20 -5.80 5.06
CA HIS A 215 -20.05 -6.01 6.50
C HIS A 215 -19.19 -7.23 6.87
N PRO A 216 -19.40 -8.43 6.27
CA PRO A 216 -18.61 -9.61 6.64
C PRO A 216 -17.12 -9.42 6.35
N GLN A 217 -16.78 -8.77 5.24
CA GLN A 217 -15.39 -8.56 4.84
C GLN A 217 -14.69 -7.49 5.69
N LEU A 218 -15.41 -6.45 6.12
CA LEU A 218 -14.88 -5.49 7.10
C LEU A 218 -14.49 -6.17 8.42
N LEU A 219 -15.34 -7.08 8.92
CA LEU A 219 -15.04 -7.86 10.12
C LEU A 219 -13.86 -8.83 9.92
N GLN A 220 -13.82 -9.51 8.77
CA GLN A 220 -12.77 -10.48 8.47
C GLN A 220 -11.39 -9.81 8.34
N GLU A 221 -11.33 -8.65 7.67
CA GLU A 221 -10.10 -7.86 7.63
C GLU A 221 -9.70 -7.35 9.02
N TYR A 222 -10.65 -6.88 9.83
CA TYR A 222 -10.36 -6.48 11.21
C TYR A 222 -9.77 -7.65 12.01
N ALA A 223 -10.33 -8.85 11.89
CA ALA A 223 -9.80 -10.05 12.53
C ALA A 223 -8.37 -10.38 12.08
N TYR A 224 -8.03 -10.18 10.80
CA TYR A 224 -6.65 -10.34 10.31
C TYR A 224 -5.67 -9.39 11.01
N TRP A 225 -6.02 -8.11 11.13
CA TRP A 225 -5.18 -7.10 11.77
C TRP A 225 -5.05 -7.34 13.28
N MET A 226 -6.11 -7.81 13.94
CA MET A 226 -6.15 -8.06 15.39
C MET A 226 -5.73 -9.47 15.80
N ALA A 227 -5.28 -10.31 14.86
CA ALA A 227 -4.94 -11.70 15.11
C ALA A 227 -3.83 -11.86 16.17
N GLY A 228 -4.18 -12.40 17.33
CA GLY A 228 -3.27 -12.62 18.47
C GLY A 228 -3.31 -11.54 19.56
N ALA A 229 -4.22 -10.55 19.47
CA ALA A 229 -4.31 -9.48 20.46
C ALA A 229 -4.58 -9.98 21.90
N ASP A 230 -5.45 -10.97 22.05
CA ASP A 230 -5.91 -11.47 23.36
C ASP A 230 -4.83 -12.27 24.10
N SER A 231 -3.80 -12.75 23.40
CA SER A 231 -2.70 -13.53 24.00
C SER A 231 -1.47 -12.70 24.39
N LEU A 232 -1.48 -11.38 24.16
CA LEU A 232 -0.32 -10.53 24.41
C LEU A 232 -0.29 -10.01 25.85
N ALA A 233 0.86 -10.13 26.50
CA ALA A 233 1.19 -9.32 27.68
C ALA A 233 1.59 -7.90 27.27
N PRO A 234 1.57 -6.91 28.19
CA PRO A 234 2.08 -5.56 27.91
C PRO A 234 3.53 -5.58 27.40
N ASN A 235 3.86 -4.64 26.52
CA ASN A 235 5.16 -4.51 25.83
C ASN A 235 5.56 -5.69 24.96
N GLN A 236 4.59 -6.47 24.50
CA GLN A 236 4.82 -7.54 23.55
C GLN A 236 4.11 -7.28 22.23
N ALA A 237 4.62 -7.93 21.19
CA ALA A 237 4.03 -7.90 19.88
C ALA A 237 3.94 -9.31 19.30
N THR A 238 2.83 -9.60 18.63
CA THR A 238 2.66 -10.82 17.84
C THR A 238 2.03 -10.45 16.52
N ARG A 239 2.64 -10.93 15.43
CA ARG A 239 2.23 -10.57 14.06
C ARG A 239 2.08 -9.05 13.92
N ARG A 240 0.87 -8.58 13.60
CA ARG A 240 0.51 -7.17 13.36
C ARG A 240 0.01 -6.44 14.60
N VAL A 241 0.04 -7.06 15.78
CA VAL A 241 -0.51 -6.49 17.02
C VAL A 241 0.63 -6.17 17.99
N VAL A 242 0.54 -5.02 18.63
CA VAL A 242 1.41 -4.57 19.72
C VAL A 242 0.54 -4.19 20.91
N ARG A 243 0.81 -4.78 22.08
CA ARG A 243 0.21 -4.32 23.34
C ARG A 243 1.18 -3.39 24.04
N LEU A 244 0.79 -2.14 24.20
CA LEU A 244 1.59 -1.06 24.76
C LEU A 244 1.69 -1.15 26.30
N PRO A 245 2.57 -0.34 26.95
CA PRO A 245 2.80 -0.46 28.40
C PRO A 245 1.52 -0.30 29.24
N GLY A 246 0.62 0.60 28.82
CA GLY A 246 -0.66 0.84 29.49
C GLY A 246 -1.75 -0.21 29.19
N GLY A 247 -1.40 -1.27 28.46
CA GLY A 247 -2.33 -2.33 28.06
C GLY A 247 -3.13 -2.01 26.80
N GLU A 248 -3.02 -0.80 26.25
CA GLU A 248 -3.66 -0.42 25.00
C GLU A 248 -3.13 -1.24 23.83
N VAL A 249 -3.98 -1.53 22.84
CA VAL A 249 -3.60 -2.33 21.68
C VAL A 249 -3.54 -1.44 20.44
N LEU A 250 -2.36 -1.38 19.83
CA LEU A 250 -2.14 -0.79 18.50
C LEU A 250 -1.56 -1.86 17.56
N ASN A 251 -1.32 -1.48 16.32
CA ASN A 251 -0.88 -2.38 15.27
C ASN A 251 0.44 -1.93 14.64
N ARG A 252 1.14 -2.90 14.05
CA ARG A 252 2.36 -2.71 13.25
C ARG A 252 2.24 -3.41 11.91
N TYR A 253 3.00 -2.96 10.92
CA TYR A 253 3.17 -3.73 9.68
C TYR A 253 4.00 -4.98 9.95
N TYR A 254 3.62 -6.08 9.29
CA TYR A 254 4.24 -7.39 9.48
C TYR A 254 3.88 -8.30 8.30
N ASP A 255 4.89 -8.94 7.72
CA ASP A 255 4.75 -10.03 6.74
C ASP A 255 4.94 -11.37 7.46
N SER A 256 4.23 -12.44 7.08
CA SER A 256 4.39 -13.78 7.68
C SER A 256 5.66 -14.54 7.23
N GLY A 257 6.31 -14.14 6.15
CA GLY A 257 7.61 -14.61 5.68
C GLY A 257 8.80 -13.80 6.22
N ASP A 258 9.94 -14.48 6.34
CA ASP A 258 11.24 -14.00 6.84
C ASP A 258 12.39 -14.43 5.91
N TYR A 259 12.11 -14.46 4.62
CA TYR A 259 13.05 -14.78 3.55
C TYR A 259 13.05 -13.64 2.50
N PRO A 260 13.97 -13.58 1.53
CA PRO A 260 13.96 -12.51 0.52
C PRO A 260 12.61 -12.42 -0.21
N ARG A 261 12.14 -11.21 -0.51
CA ARG A 261 11.01 -10.94 -1.40
C ARG A 261 11.24 -11.63 -2.73
N GLU A 262 10.22 -12.28 -3.30
CA GLU A 262 10.42 -13.03 -4.54
C GLU A 262 10.59 -12.08 -5.72
N GLU A 263 9.86 -10.96 -5.70
CA GLU A 263 9.87 -9.90 -6.70
C GLU A 263 11.10 -8.98 -6.64
N SER A 264 11.90 -9.08 -5.58
CA SER A 264 13.14 -8.31 -5.34
C SER A 264 14.21 -9.20 -4.68
N TYR A 265 14.33 -10.45 -5.14
CA TYR A 265 15.10 -11.48 -4.44
C TYR A 265 16.60 -11.18 -4.42
N ALA A 266 17.17 -10.79 -5.57
CA ALA A 266 18.59 -10.48 -5.66
C ALA A 266 18.95 -9.23 -4.84
N GLU A 267 18.06 -8.23 -4.85
CA GLU A 267 18.17 -6.99 -4.10
C GLU A 267 18.16 -7.24 -2.59
N ASP A 268 17.19 -8.02 -2.10
CA ASP A 268 17.07 -8.36 -0.68
C ASP A 268 18.29 -9.16 -0.19
N VAL A 269 18.77 -10.13 -0.97
CA VAL A 269 19.97 -10.93 -0.64
C VAL A 269 21.22 -10.05 -0.58
N ALA A 270 21.41 -9.16 -1.55
CA ALA A 270 22.55 -8.25 -1.59
C ALA A 270 22.53 -7.26 -0.42
N THR A 271 21.35 -6.75 -0.06
CA THR A 271 21.18 -5.82 1.06
C THR A 271 21.37 -6.51 2.41
N ALA A 272 20.89 -7.74 2.56
CA ALA A 272 21.08 -8.53 3.78
C ALA A 272 22.55 -8.79 4.10
N ALA A 273 23.43 -8.84 3.08
CA ALA A 273 24.88 -8.97 3.28
C ALA A 273 25.51 -7.72 3.94
N GLN A 274 24.81 -6.58 3.92
CA GLN A 274 25.24 -5.32 4.52
C GLN A 274 24.65 -5.11 5.93
N SER A 275 23.77 -6.01 6.39
CA SER A 275 23.12 -5.92 7.69
C SER A 275 23.85 -6.74 8.75
N ALA A 276 23.94 -6.20 9.97
CA ALA A 276 24.41 -6.94 11.14
C ALA A 276 23.31 -7.82 11.79
N GLN A 277 22.06 -7.69 11.33
CA GLN A 277 20.93 -8.43 11.90
C GLN A 277 20.93 -9.90 11.43
N PRO A 278 20.38 -10.83 12.22
CA PRO A 278 20.09 -12.17 11.73
C PRO A 278 19.22 -12.09 10.46
N LYS A 279 19.63 -12.80 9.40
CA LYS A 279 18.97 -12.71 8.07
C LYS A 279 17.43 -12.83 8.13
N PRO A 280 16.82 -13.78 8.89
CA PRO A 280 15.36 -13.84 8.98
C PRO A 280 14.70 -12.59 9.58
N VAL A 281 15.35 -11.97 10.57
CA VAL A 281 14.87 -10.72 11.20
C VAL A 281 14.94 -9.57 10.19
N PHE A 282 16.08 -9.43 9.50
CA PHE A 282 16.26 -8.43 8.45
C PHE A 282 15.21 -8.55 7.35
N TYR A 283 15.02 -9.76 6.79
CA TYR A 283 14.04 -9.99 5.72
C TYR A 283 12.60 -9.71 6.19
N ARG A 284 12.27 -10.01 7.45
CA ARG A 284 10.97 -9.68 8.04
C ARG A 284 10.73 -8.17 8.04
N HIS A 285 11.73 -7.37 8.39
CA HIS A 285 11.63 -5.91 8.37
C HIS A 285 11.50 -5.33 6.96
N MET A 286 12.29 -5.84 6.00
CA MET A 286 12.18 -5.50 4.58
C MET A 286 10.76 -5.76 4.05
N ARG A 287 10.25 -6.96 4.28
CA ARG A 287 8.89 -7.33 3.87
C ARG A 287 7.80 -6.54 4.58
N ALA A 288 8.00 -6.20 5.85
CA ALA A 288 7.07 -5.36 6.58
C ALA A 288 7.04 -3.92 6.05
N ALA A 289 8.15 -3.38 5.53
CA ALA A 289 8.16 -2.08 4.85
C ALA A 289 7.43 -2.15 3.49
N ALA A 290 7.56 -3.25 2.75
CA ALA A 290 6.71 -3.47 1.58
C ALA A 290 5.21 -3.58 1.97
N ALA A 291 4.91 -4.18 3.13
CA ALA A 291 3.54 -4.23 3.69
C ALA A 291 3.04 -2.85 4.16
N SER A 292 3.92 -1.90 4.43
CA SER A 292 3.53 -0.53 4.76
C SER A 292 3.24 0.32 3.53
N GLY A 293 3.63 -0.15 2.34
CA GLY A 293 3.65 0.63 1.10
C GLY A 293 4.73 1.70 1.07
N TRP A 294 5.69 1.70 2.01
CA TRP A 294 6.79 2.68 2.08
C TRP A 294 8.14 1.97 1.98
N ASP A 295 8.31 1.15 0.96
CA ASP A 295 9.52 0.40 0.62
C ASP A 295 10.41 1.20 -0.35
N PHE A 296 11.49 1.86 0.06
CA PHE A 296 11.96 2.05 1.43
C PHE A 296 12.04 3.53 1.81
N SER A 297 12.27 3.77 3.10
CA SER A 297 12.26 5.08 3.74
C SER A 297 13.12 5.08 5.00
N THR A 298 13.78 6.20 5.28
CA THR A 298 14.44 6.48 6.56
C THR A 298 13.48 6.40 7.75
N ARG A 299 12.17 6.49 7.51
CA ARG A 299 11.12 6.20 8.49
C ARG A 299 11.33 4.89 9.24
N TRP A 300 11.92 3.89 8.59
CA TRP A 300 12.09 2.54 9.12
C TRP A 300 13.51 2.23 9.61
N PHE A 301 14.44 3.17 9.45
CA PHE A 301 15.86 2.92 9.70
C PHE A 301 16.21 3.09 11.17
N GLY A 302 17.12 2.24 11.64
CA GLY A 302 17.69 2.38 12.97
C GLY A 302 18.75 3.48 13.04
N PRO A 303 19.28 3.75 14.24
CA PRO A 303 20.29 4.78 14.46
C PRO A 303 21.56 4.63 13.62
N ALA A 304 21.88 3.40 13.20
CA ALA A 304 23.02 3.12 12.31
C ALA A 304 22.85 3.69 10.89
N GLY A 305 21.61 4.04 10.50
CA GLY A 305 21.30 4.59 9.18
C GLY A 305 21.37 3.55 8.05
N GLY A 306 20.84 3.94 6.89
CA GLY A 306 20.79 3.09 5.70
C GLY A 306 19.87 1.88 5.80
N LEU A 307 19.63 1.24 4.66
CA LEU A 307 18.67 0.14 4.53
C LEU A 307 19.07 -1.10 5.34
N GLY A 308 20.37 -1.36 5.53
CA GLY A 308 20.88 -2.45 6.36
C GLY A 308 20.45 -2.37 7.83
N SER A 309 20.04 -1.18 8.31
CA SER A 309 19.56 -0.94 9.68
C SER A 309 18.04 -1.01 9.84
N ILE A 310 17.30 -1.39 8.79
CA ILE A 310 15.84 -1.39 8.78
C ILE A 310 15.23 -2.21 9.93
N ARG A 311 14.23 -1.65 10.60
CA ARG A 311 13.61 -2.19 11.82
C ARG A 311 12.09 -1.95 11.88
N THR A 312 11.43 -2.05 10.74
CA THR A 312 10.00 -1.72 10.54
C THR A 312 9.05 -2.35 11.57
N THR A 313 9.31 -3.58 12.01
CA THR A 313 8.41 -4.30 12.93
C THR A 313 8.62 -3.90 14.39
N GLU A 314 9.57 -3.03 14.69
CA GLU A 314 9.77 -2.44 16.02
C GLU A 314 8.99 -1.12 16.18
N LEU A 315 8.30 -0.68 15.13
CA LEU A 315 7.57 0.57 15.10
C LEU A 315 6.06 0.32 15.05
N VAL A 316 5.32 1.16 15.76
CA VAL A 316 3.86 1.28 15.70
C VAL A 316 3.55 2.47 14.78
N PRO A 317 3.13 2.22 13.52
CA PRO A 317 2.96 3.27 12.53
C PRO A 317 1.70 4.10 12.79
N VAL A 318 1.83 5.43 12.75
CA VAL A 318 0.71 6.34 13.02
C VAL A 318 -0.39 6.24 11.95
N ASP A 319 -0.01 6.07 10.69
CA ASP A 319 -0.90 5.92 9.54
C ASP A 319 -1.72 4.63 9.61
N LEU A 320 -1.08 3.48 9.85
CA LEU A 320 -1.77 2.19 10.01
C LEU A 320 -2.87 2.27 11.06
N ASN A 321 -2.54 2.83 12.22
CA ASN A 321 -3.47 2.89 13.33
C ASN A 321 -4.60 3.91 13.10
N CYS A 322 -4.36 4.97 12.32
CA CYS A 322 -5.44 5.84 11.84
C CYS A 322 -6.40 5.11 10.89
N LEU A 323 -5.88 4.28 9.99
CA LEU A 323 -6.71 3.50 9.06
C LEU A 323 -7.54 2.43 9.80
N LEU A 324 -6.96 1.79 10.81
CA LEU A 324 -7.70 0.83 11.65
C LEU A 324 -8.76 1.51 12.52
N TYR A 325 -8.53 2.76 12.95
CA TYR A 325 -9.58 3.57 13.58
C TYR A 325 -10.75 3.79 12.62
N THR A 326 -10.48 4.13 11.36
CA THR A 326 -11.52 4.25 10.33
C THR A 326 -12.25 2.92 10.08
N LEU A 327 -11.53 1.80 10.06
CA LEU A 327 -12.14 0.46 9.95
C LEU A 327 -13.10 0.18 11.11
N GLU A 328 -12.69 0.42 12.36
CA GLU A 328 -13.52 0.23 13.55
C GLU A 328 -14.79 1.10 13.49
N GLN A 329 -14.67 2.37 13.10
CA GLN A 329 -15.82 3.27 12.90
C GLN A 329 -16.76 2.78 11.79
N THR A 330 -16.20 2.26 10.69
CA THR A 330 -16.97 1.76 9.55
C THR A 330 -17.77 0.50 9.94
N ILE A 331 -17.16 -0.39 10.72
CA ILE A 331 -17.83 -1.56 11.27
C ILE A 331 -18.96 -1.14 12.22
N ALA A 332 -18.70 -0.18 13.12
CA ALA A 332 -19.74 0.35 14.01
C ALA A 332 -20.93 0.92 13.22
N ARG A 333 -20.68 1.73 12.18
CA ARG A 333 -21.73 2.26 11.29
C ARG A 333 -22.50 1.15 10.57
N SER A 334 -21.80 0.14 10.07
CA SER A 334 -22.41 -1.01 9.41
C SER A 334 -23.33 -1.80 10.35
N TYR A 335 -22.97 -1.95 11.64
CA TYR A 335 -23.86 -2.55 12.64
C TYR A 335 -25.11 -1.69 12.93
N ARG A 336 -24.98 -0.35 13.00
CA ARG A 336 -26.14 0.54 13.19
C ARG A 336 -27.15 0.42 12.05
N ILE A 337 -26.68 0.36 10.81
CA ILE A 337 -27.52 0.17 9.61
C ILE A 337 -28.29 -1.17 9.67
N GLN A 338 -27.74 -2.18 10.36
CA GLN A 338 -28.36 -3.48 10.56
C GLN A 338 -29.23 -3.57 11.83
N GLY A 339 -29.41 -2.47 12.57
CA GLY A 339 -30.16 -2.46 13.84
C GLY A 339 -29.43 -3.12 15.02
N GLN A 340 -28.13 -3.37 14.91
CA GLN A 340 -27.32 -4.07 15.92
C GLN A 340 -26.60 -3.10 16.85
N ALA A 341 -27.35 -2.43 17.72
CA ALA A 341 -26.85 -1.33 18.55
C ALA A 341 -25.74 -1.75 19.54
N ALA A 342 -25.80 -2.96 20.12
CA ALA A 342 -24.81 -3.43 21.08
C ALA A 342 -23.43 -3.64 20.43
N GLN A 343 -23.39 -4.26 19.25
CA GLN A 343 -22.18 -4.49 18.47
C GLN A 343 -21.61 -3.17 17.95
N ALA A 344 -22.46 -2.25 17.51
CA ALA A 344 -22.04 -0.90 17.15
C ALA A 344 -21.32 -0.21 18.31
N LYS A 345 -21.93 -0.21 19.51
CA LYS A 345 -21.34 0.38 20.72
C LYS A 345 -20.01 -0.28 21.10
N ALA A 346 -19.88 -1.60 20.93
CA ALA A 346 -18.64 -2.31 21.18
C ALA A 346 -17.50 -1.84 20.26
N PHE A 347 -17.78 -1.65 18.96
CA PHE A 347 -16.79 -1.13 18.02
C PHE A 347 -16.51 0.37 18.21
N ASP A 348 -17.50 1.17 18.63
CA ASP A 348 -17.25 2.56 19.05
C ASP A 348 -16.27 2.61 20.23
N GLY A 349 -16.42 1.70 21.20
CA GLY A 349 -15.49 1.56 22.32
C GLY A 349 -14.07 1.23 21.87
N LYS A 350 -13.92 0.30 20.92
CA LYS A 350 -12.62 -0.05 20.31
C LYS A 350 -11.98 1.16 19.60
N ALA A 351 -12.76 1.87 18.78
CA ALA A 351 -12.31 3.08 18.09
C ALA A 351 -11.89 4.18 19.09
N ALA A 352 -12.65 4.36 20.18
CA ALA A 352 -12.31 5.34 21.23
C ALA A 352 -10.99 5.00 21.93
N GLN A 353 -10.77 3.73 22.28
CA GLN A 353 -9.51 3.26 22.87
C GLN A 353 -8.33 3.47 21.91
N ARG A 354 -8.47 3.13 20.64
CA ARG A 354 -7.43 3.35 19.63
C ARG A 354 -7.11 4.83 19.44
N LYS A 355 -8.13 5.69 19.38
CA LYS A 355 -7.95 7.14 19.32
C LYS A 355 -7.14 7.66 20.52
N GLN A 356 -7.48 7.23 21.73
CA GLN A 356 -6.76 7.63 22.94
C GLN A 356 -5.30 7.17 22.88
N ALA A 357 -5.04 5.93 22.49
CA ALA A 357 -3.67 5.40 22.33
C ALA A 357 -2.87 6.17 21.26
N LEU A 358 -3.45 6.43 20.09
CA LEU A 358 -2.81 7.25 19.04
C LEU A 358 -2.40 8.63 19.55
N LEU A 359 -3.30 9.34 20.24
CA LEU A 359 -3.01 10.66 20.77
C LEU A 359 -1.98 10.64 21.89
N ARG A 360 -1.85 9.53 22.62
CA ARG A 360 -0.88 9.35 23.70
C ARG A 360 0.51 9.00 23.18
N TYR A 361 0.61 8.01 22.30
CA TYR A 361 1.89 7.40 21.93
C TYR A 361 2.48 7.96 20.64
N CYS A 362 1.65 8.40 19.69
CA CYS A 362 2.11 8.92 18.40
C CYS A 362 2.22 10.44 18.37
N TRP A 363 1.83 11.18 19.41
CA TRP A 363 2.03 12.63 19.47
C TRP A 363 3.37 12.97 20.13
N ASN A 364 4.30 13.52 19.36
CA ASN A 364 5.56 14.05 19.89
C ASN A 364 5.39 15.54 20.25
N ALA A 365 5.24 15.83 21.54
CA ALA A 365 5.02 17.18 22.04
C ALA A 365 6.22 18.12 21.84
N GLN A 366 7.45 17.60 21.86
CA GLN A 366 8.66 18.39 21.62
C GLN A 366 8.78 18.80 20.15
N ALA A 367 8.49 17.86 19.24
CA ALA A 367 8.49 18.12 17.80
C ALA A 367 7.24 18.86 17.31
N ASN A 368 6.18 18.95 18.13
CA ASN A 368 4.85 19.43 17.74
C ASN A 368 4.31 18.70 16.49
N TRP A 369 4.52 17.38 16.43
CA TRP A 369 4.25 16.56 15.26
C TRP A 369 3.77 15.16 15.66
N PHE A 370 2.97 14.52 14.81
CA PHE A 370 2.64 13.11 14.99
C PHE A 370 3.72 12.23 14.32
N THR A 371 4.27 11.28 15.07
CA THR A 371 5.30 10.35 14.62
C THR A 371 4.81 8.92 14.84
N ASP A 372 5.54 7.95 14.27
CA ASP A 372 5.41 6.57 14.72
C ASP A 372 5.84 6.45 16.19
N TYR A 373 5.48 5.35 16.84
CA TYR A 373 5.96 5.04 18.19
C TYR A 373 6.93 3.86 18.13
N ASP A 374 8.14 4.08 18.65
CA ASP A 374 9.14 3.05 18.87
C ASP A 374 8.78 2.30 20.15
N PHE A 375 8.09 1.16 20.02
CA PHE A 375 7.67 0.41 21.21
C PHE A 375 8.80 -0.42 21.82
N ALA A 376 9.87 -0.66 21.06
CA ALA A 376 11.07 -1.32 21.58
C ALA A 376 11.85 -0.38 22.51
N ALA A 377 12.04 0.87 22.11
CA ALA A 377 12.66 1.91 22.95
C ALA A 377 11.66 2.70 23.82
N GLN A 378 10.37 2.40 23.70
CA GLN A 378 9.25 3.03 24.41
C GLN A 378 9.15 4.56 24.28
N GLN A 379 9.47 5.10 23.10
CA GLN A 379 9.48 6.54 22.84
C GLN A 379 8.89 6.88 21.45
N PRO A 380 8.45 8.13 21.21
CA PRO A 380 8.14 8.57 19.86
C PRO A 380 9.33 8.42 18.92
N ALA A 381 9.11 7.95 17.70
CA ALA A 381 10.16 7.87 16.69
C ALA A 381 10.72 9.26 16.35
N ALA A 382 12.02 9.32 16.04
CA ALA A 382 12.71 10.58 15.80
C ALA A 382 12.37 11.23 14.44
N ILE A 383 12.03 10.42 13.44
CA ILE A 383 11.87 10.91 12.07
C ILE A 383 10.46 11.50 11.88
N ARG A 384 10.41 12.76 11.47
CA ARG A 384 9.17 13.38 11.00
C ARG A 384 8.91 13.00 9.55
N THR A 385 7.77 12.37 9.32
CA THR A 385 7.29 11.97 7.99
C THR A 385 5.90 12.51 7.74
N LEU A 386 5.46 12.47 6.47
CA LEU A 386 4.11 12.87 6.11
C LEU A 386 3.02 11.91 6.62
N ALA A 387 3.38 10.73 7.15
CA ALA A 387 2.44 9.89 7.89
C ALA A 387 1.82 10.64 9.09
N GLY A 388 2.51 11.64 9.63
CA GLY A 388 2.02 12.51 10.71
C GLY A 388 0.77 13.33 10.38
N VAL A 389 0.32 13.35 9.12
CA VAL A 389 -0.93 14.01 8.72
C VAL A 389 -2.16 13.10 8.79
N PHE A 390 -1.98 11.77 8.91
CA PHE A 390 -3.10 10.82 8.99
C PHE A 390 -4.06 11.09 10.17
N PRO A 391 -3.59 11.50 11.37
CA PRO A 391 -4.48 11.90 12.46
C PRO A 391 -5.41 13.08 12.14
N LEU A 392 -5.01 13.97 11.23
CA LEU A 392 -5.88 15.04 10.72
C LEU A 392 -6.85 14.48 9.68
N PHE A 393 -6.37 13.61 8.78
CA PHE A 393 -7.20 12.96 7.76
C PHE A 393 -8.37 12.19 8.37
N VAL A 394 -8.14 11.41 9.43
CA VAL A 394 -9.19 10.65 10.13
C VAL A 394 -9.87 11.41 11.28
N GLN A 395 -9.63 12.72 11.39
CA GLN A 395 -10.30 13.65 12.31
C GLN A 395 -10.17 13.30 13.81
N ILE A 396 -9.00 12.77 14.22
CA ILE A 396 -8.74 12.45 15.64
C ILE A 396 -7.87 13.49 16.36
N ALA A 397 -7.08 14.28 15.62
CA ALA A 397 -6.24 15.33 16.19
C ALA A 397 -7.07 16.39 16.93
N THR A 398 -6.51 17.00 17.96
CA THR A 398 -7.11 18.21 18.57
C THR A 398 -6.90 19.42 17.65
N PRO A 399 -7.72 20.48 17.75
CA PRO A 399 -7.50 21.71 16.99
C PRO A 399 -6.10 22.33 17.20
N ARG A 400 -5.52 22.20 18.40
CA ARG A 400 -4.15 22.66 18.70
C ARG A 400 -3.12 21.83 17.93
N GLN A 401 -3.22 20.51 17.99
CA GLN A 401 -2.33 19.61 17.24
C GLN A 401 -2.44 19.84 15.73
N ALA A 402 -3.66 20.01 15.21
CA ALA A 402 -3.87 20.29 13.79
C ALA A 402 -3.21 21.60 13.32
N ARG A 403 -3.31 22.68 14.12
CA ARG A 403 -2.58 23.94 13.83
C ARG A 403 -1.07 23.76 13.88
N ALA A 404 -0.55 23.00 14.83
CA ALA A 404 0.88 22.70 14.95
C ALA A 404 1.39 21.90 13.74
N VAL A 405 0.66 20.87 13.31
CA VAL A 405 0.97 20.10 12.10
C VAL A 405 0.89 20.99 10.86
N ALA A 406 -0.12 21.84 10.72
CA ALA A 406 -0.21 22.79 9.60
C ALA A 406 1.00 23.74 9.53
N ALA A 407 1.41 24.30 10.67
CA ALA A 407 2.61 25.14 10.75
C ALA A 407 3.88 24.37 10.37
N GLY A 408 4.03 23.12 10.84
CA GLY A 408 5.15 22.26 10.48
C GLY A 408 5.17 21.86 9.00
N LEU A 409 4.00 21.63 8.40
CA LEU A 409 3.86 21.37 6.96
C LEU A 409 4.33 22.57 6.14
N GLN A 410 3.82 23.75 6.47
CA GLN A 410 4.16 24.99 5.76
C GLN A 410 5.65 25.34 5.89
N ARG A 411 6.24 25.14 7.07
CA ARG A 411 7.63 25.49 7.34
C ARG A 411 8.63 24.50 6.71
N ASP A 412 8.39 23.20 6.87
CA ASP A 412 9.43 22.20 6.62
C ASP A 412 9.17 21.36 5.36
N PHE A 413 7.92 20.91 5.17
CA PHE A 413 7.55 19.92 4.15
C PHE A 413 7.13 20.52 2.81
N LEU A 414 6.51 21.71 2.82
CA LEU A 414 6.04 22.36 1.61
C LEU A 414 7.20 22.88 0.78
N LYS A 415 7.24 22.46 -0.48
CA LYS A 415 8.18 22.84 -1.53
C LYS A 415 7.42 23.26 -2.77
N ASP A 416 8.13 23.63 -3.83
CA ASP A 416 7.53 24.22 -5.03
C ASP A 416 6.59 23.25 -5.77
N GLY A 417 6.87 21.95 -5.68
CA GLY A 417 6.08 20.90 -6.30
C GLY A 417 5.02 20.25 -5.40
N GLY A 418 4.90 20.64 -4.12
CA GLY A 418 4.03 19.98 -3.15
C GLY A 418 4.75 19.64 -1.85
N LEU A 419 4.28 18.61 -1.14
CA LEU A 419 4.85 18.18 0.14
C LEU A 419 5.88 17.06 -0.04
N LEU A 420 6.99 17.17 0.68
CA LEU A 420 7.96 16.10 0.85
C LEU A 420 7.38 14.90 1.60
N THR A 421 7.94 13.72 1.35
CA THR A 421 7.59 12.48 2.07
C THR A 421 8.20 12.44 3.48
N THR A 422 9.48 12.79 3.57
CA THR A 422 10.24 12.99 4.80
C THR A 422 11.15 14.22 4.64
N LEU A 423 11.83 14.64 5.70
CA LEU A 423 12.82 15.71 5.63
C LEU A 423 14.24 15.20 5.31
N ASN A 424 14.42 13.89 5.17
CA ASN A 424 15.72 13.25 4.98
C ASN A 424 15.94 12.94 3.51
N SER A 425 17.15 13.21 3.00
CA SER A 425 17.57 12.79 1.65
C SER A 425 18.46 11.55 1.76
N SER A 426 17.92 10.38 1.44
CA SER A 426 18.58 9.08 1.67
C SER A 426 18.94 8.33 0.39
N GLY A 427 18.38 8.74 -0.75
CA GLY A 427 18.40 7.95 -1.99
C GLY A 427 17.27 6.92 -2.07
N GLU A 428 16.52 6.71 -0.99
CA GLU A 428 15.31 5.88 -1.00
C GLU A 428 14.11 6.63 -1.59
N GLN A 429 13.15 5.89 -2.14
CA GLN A 429 12.05 6.51 -2.88
C GLN A 429 10.98 7.17 -1.99
N TRP A 430 10.77 6.69 -0.76
CA TRP A 430 9.84 7.28 0.20
C TRP A 430 10.54 8.24 1.17
N ASP A 431 11.38 9.12 0.63
CA ASP A 431 12.13 10.15 1.33
C ASP A 431 12.22 11.43 0.47
N ALA A 432 12.84 12.50 0.99
CA ALA A 432 13.16 13.65 0.16
C ALA A 432 14.11 13.26 -0.99
N PRO A 433 13.97 13.85 -2.18
CA PRO A 433 13.12 15.00 -2.53
C PRO A 433 11.72 14.61 -3.04
N ASN A 434 11.30 13.37 -2.87
CA ASN A 434 10.10 12.85 -3.52
C ASN A 434 8.82 13.24 -2.76
N GLY A 435 7.77 13.53 -3.54
CA GLY A 435 6.39 13.63 -3.10
C GLY A 435 5.52 12.61 -3.84
N TRP A 436 4.54 12.05 -3.11
CA TRP A 436 3.67 10.98 -3.60
C TRP A 436 2.20 11.40 -3.53
N ALA A 437 1.44 11.13 -4.59
CA ALA A 437 0.05 11.56 -4.73
C ALA A 437 -0.85 11.19 -3.52
N PRO A 438 -0.79 9.97 -2.96
CA PRO A 438 -1.54 9.61 -1.76
C PRO A 438 -1.32 10.56 -0.59
N LEU A 439 -0.07 10.92 -0.33
CA LEU A 439 0.31 11.71 0.84
C LEU A 439 -0.10 13.18 0.66
N GLN A 440 -0.08 13.68 -0.58
CA GLN A 440 -0.64 15.00 -0.90
C GLN A 440 -2.13 15.03 -0.58
N TYR A 441 -2.89 14.05 -1.09
CA TYR A 441 -4.33 13.98 -0.87
C TYR A 441 -4.70 13.89 0.61
N VAL A 442 -4.05 12.98 1.36
CA VAL A 442 -4.28 12.82 2.81
C VAL A 442 -3.99 14.12 3.57
N ALA A 443 -2.91 14.84 3.22
CA ALA A 443 -2.57 16.11 3.85
C ALA A 443 -3.58 17.21 3.52
N ILE A 444 -3.99 17.35 2.25
CA ILE A 444 -4.95 18.35 1.78
C ILE A 444 -6.31 18.15 2.46
N GLU A 445 -6.85 16.92 2.43
CA GLU A 445 -8.13 16.60 3.08
C GLU A 445 -8.05 16.76 4.60
N GLY A 446 -6.96 16.29 5.22
CA GLY A 446 -6.72 16.47 6.65
C GLY A 446 -6.68 17.94 7.07
N LEU A 447 -5.99 18.79 6.32
CA LEU A 447 -5.99 20.24 6.56
C LEU A 447 -7.40 20.84 6.37
N GLY A 448 -8.13 20.39 5.36
CA GLY A 448 -9.51 20.77 5.08
C GLY A 448 -10.45 20.52 6.26
N HIS A 449 -10.39 19.32 6.86
CA HIS A 449 -11.18 18.95 8.04
C HIS A 449 -10.96 19.89 9.24
N TYR A 450 -9.76 20.49 9.36
CA TYR A 450 -9.39 21.40 10.45
C TYR A 450 -9.37 22.88 10.04
N ARG A 451 -10.07 23.23 8.96
CA ARG A 451 -10.23 24.60 8.44
C ARG A 451 -8.91 25.30 8.08
N GLN A 452 -7.85 24.54 7.80
CA GLN A 452 -6.55 25.06 7.31
C GLN A 452 -6.59 25.21 5.78
N ARG A 453 -7.62 25.91 5.27
CA ARG A 453 -8.02 25.89 3.85
C ARG A 453 -6.99 26.53 2.91
N GLU A 454 -6.34 27.60 3.34
CA GLU A 454 -5.34 28.32 2.52
C GLU A 454 -4.10 27.46 2.25
N LEU A 455 -3.59 26.80 3.30
CA LEU A 455 -2.47 25.88 3.15
C LEU A 455 -2.86 24.68 2.27
N ALA A 456 -4.04 24.10 2.50
CA ALA A 456 -4.56 23.00 1.68
C ALA A 456 -4.66 23.38 0.19
N ARG A 457 -5.20 24.58 -0.12
CA ARG A 457 -5.24 25.12 -1.49
C ARG A 457 -3.84 25.31 -2.05
N THR A 458 -2.91 25.87 -1.29
CA THR A 458 -1.53 26.09 -1.74
C THR A 458 -0.85 24.78 -2.14
N ILE A 459 -0.98 23.73 -1.31
CA ILE A 459 -0.44 22.41 -1.61
C ILE A 459 -1.09 21.83 -2.87
N ALA A 460 -2.43 21.89 -2.98
CA ALA A 460 -3.17 21.41 -4.14
C ALA A 460 -2.73 22.11 -5.43
N THR A 461 -2.62 23.44 -5.41
CA THR A 461 -2.18 24.24 -6.56
C THR A 461 -0.77 23.84 -7.02
N ARG A 462 0.18 23.71 -6.10
CA ARG A 462 1.56 23.33 -6.42
C ARG A 462 1.66 21.92 -7.01
N TRP A 463 0.98 20.96 -6.39
CA TRP A 463 0.96 19.57 -6.85
C TRP A 463 0.32 19.43 -8.23
N VAL A 464 -0.87 20.03 -8.43
CA VAL A 464 -1.55 20.03 -9.73
C VAL A 464 -0.68 20.69 -10.79
N ALA A 465 -0.04 21.83 -10.48
CA ALA A 465 0.83 22.53 -11.41
C ALA A 465 2.03 21.65 -11.85
N LEU A 466 2.68 20.97 -10.90
CA LEU A 466 3.76 20.05 -11.19
C LEU A 466 3.31 18.92 -12.13
N ASN A 467 2.21 18.23 -11.80
CA ASN A 467 1.73 17.12 -12.63
C ASN A 467 1.34 17.58 -14.04
N VAL A 468 0.66 18.73 -14.16
CA VAL A 468 0.25 19.30 -15.45
C VAL A 468 1.48 19.68 -16.28
N ASN A 469 2.50 20.28 -15.67
CA ASN A 469 3.73 20.66 -16.38
C ASN A 469 4.50 19.43 -16.88
N VAL A 470 4.66 18.40 -16.04
CA VAL A 470 5.29 17.14 -16.46
C VAL A 470 4.49 16.48 -17.58
N PHE A 471 3.16 16.44 -17.49
CA PHE A 471 2.32 15.92 -18.57
C PHE A 471 2.51 16.71 -19.87
N ARG A 472 2.55 18.05 -19.82
CA ARG A 472 2.76 18.89 -21.00
C ARG A 472 4.12 18.63 -21.67
N GLN A 473 5.16 18.34 -20.88
CA GLN A 473 6.52 18.11 -21.38
C GLN A 473 6.73 16.69 -21.90
N THR A 474 6.15 15.69 -21.24
CA THR A 474 6.50 14.27 -21.45
C THR A 474 5.35 13.44 -22.04
N GLY A 475 4.11 13.94 -21.95
CA GLY A 475 2.90 13.17 -22.23
C GLY A 475 2.58 12.10 -21.20
N LYS A 476 3.22 12.12 -20.03
CA LYS A 476 3.10 11.07 -19.02
C LYS A 476 2.69 11.64 -17.66
N LEU A 477 2.07 10.77 -16.87
CA LEU A 477 1.91 10.93 -15.43
C LEU A 477 2.70 9.83 -14.74
N LEU A 478 3.44 10.21 -13.70
CA LEU A 478 4.41 9.36 -13.03
C LEU A 478 3.89 8.84 -11.69
N GLU A 479 4.53 7.79 -11.20
CA GLU A 479 4.35 7.22 -9.86
C GLU A 479 4.57 8.26 -8.74
N LYS A 480 5.64 9.05 -8.85
CA LYS A 480 6.13 9.99 -7.84
C LYS A 480 6.85 11.17 -8.50
N TYR A 481 7.03 12.27 -7.78
CA TYR A 481 7.56 13.52 -8.32
C TYR A 481 8.61 14.16 -7.41
N ASN A 482 9.63 14.78 -7.99
CA ASN A 482 10.57 15.61 -7.24
C ASN A 482 9.87 16.93 -6.90
N VAL A 483 9.55 17.15 -5.62
CA VAL A 483 8.80 18.34 -5.19
C VAL A 483 9.71 19.51 -4.84
N VAL A 484 11.03 19.29 -4.76
CA VAL A 484 12.03 20.33 -4.47
C VAL A 484 12.46 21.01 -5.76
N ASN A 485 12.93 20.24 -6.73
CA ASN A 485 13.30 20.73 -8.05
C ASN A 485 12.34 20.13 -9.08
N THR A 486 11.37 20.94 -9.51
CA THR A 486 10.27 20.54 -10.40
C THR A 486 10.69 20.29 -11.85
N HIS A 487 11.96 20.53 -12.18
CA HIS A 487 12.55 20.24 -13.49
C HIS A 487 13.27 18.88 -13.55
N LEU A 488 13.45 18.21 -12.41
CA LEU A 488 14.09 16.90 -12.34
C LEU A 488 13.05 15.79 -12.23
N GLU A 489 13.34 14.66 -12.87
CA GLU A 489 12.59 13.44 -12.62
C GLU A 489 12.82 12.98 -11.17
N ALA A 490 11.77 12.40 -10.58
CA ALA A 490 11.91 11.69 -9.32
C ALA A 490 12.67 10.38 -9.53
N GLY A 491 13.39 9.94 -8.51
CA GLY A 491 14.14 8.68 -8.54
C GLY A 491 14.28 8.05 -7.16
N GLY A 492 15.27 7.17 -7.01
CA GLY A 492 15.55 6.47 -5.76
C GLY A 492 14.80 5.14 -5.61
N GLY A 493 15.22 4.34 -4.63
CA GLY A 493 14.71 3.00 -4.39
C GLY A 493 15.27 1.94 -5.36
N GLU A 494 14.59 0.79 -5.44
CA GLU A 494 15.10 -0.41 -6.10
C GLU A 494 14.70 -0.56 -7.58
N TYR A 495 13.88 0.34 -8.12
CA TYR A 495 13.43 0.32 -9.52
C TYR A 495 13.24 1.72 -10.12
N PRO A 496 13.32 1.88 -11.46
CA PRO A 496 13.07 3.16 -12.14
C PRO A 496 11.64 3.68 -11.93
N THR A 497 11.44 4.99 -12.03
CA THR A 497 10.10 5.60 -11.95
C THR A 497 9.14 5.02 -12.99
N GLN A 498 7.90 4.74 -12.58
CA GLN A 498 6.90 4.07 -13.42
C GLN A 498 5.91 5.05 -14.07
N ASP A 499 5.49 4.70 -15.29
CA ASP A 499 4.52 5.44 -16.10
C ASP A 499 3.09 4.95 -15.83
N GLY A 500 2.14 5.88 -15.75
CA GLY A 500 0.73 5.60 -15.59
C GLY A 500 -0.01 6.80 -15.02
N PHE A 501 -0.11 7.03 -13.72
CA PHE A 501 -0.03 6.04 -12.64
C PHE A 501 -1.33 6.16 -11.83
N GLY A 502 -2.01 5.04 -11.56
CA GLY A 502 -3.40 4.99 -11.06
C GLY A 502 -3.73 6.02 -9.96
N TRP A 503 -2.93 6.09 -8.89
CA TRP A 503 -3.16 7.03 -7.80
C TRP A 503 -2.95 8.51 -8.16
N THR A 504 -2.06 8.80 -9.11
CA THR A 504 -1.63 10.14 -9.50
C THR A 504 -2.75 10.70 -10.34
N ASN A 505 -3.23 9.87 -11.26
CA ASN A 505 -4.37 10.15 -12.10
C ASN A 505 -5.61 10.43 -11.25
N GLY A 506 -5.83 9.59 -10.23
CA GLY A 506 -6.98 9.72 -9.35
C GLY A 506 -6.95 10.97 -8.50
N VAL A 507 -5.85 11.20 -7.78
CA VAL A 507 -5.65 12.37 -6.93
C VAL A 507 -5.65 13.66 -7.75
N LEU A 508 -4.97 13.68 -8.90
CA LEU A 508 -4.92 14.85 -9.77
C LEU A 508 -6.31 15.27 -10.23
N LEU A 509 -7.11 14.32 -10.74
CA LEU A 509 -8.47 14.61 -11.17
C LEU A 509 -9.34 15.14 -10.03
N THR A 510 -9.25 14.52 -8.85
CA THR A 510 -9.97 14.96 -7.65
C THR A 510 -9.59 16.38 -7.24
N LEU A 511 -8.30 16.70 -7.17
CA LEU A 511 -7.83 18.03 -6.77
C LEU A 511 -8.18 19.10 -7.80
N MET A 512 -8.05 18.79 -9.10
CA MET A 512 -8.46 19.70 -10.18
C MET A 512 -9.93 20.08 -10.08
N ASN A 513 -10.81 19.11 -9.81
CA ASN A 513 -12.25 19.33 -9.66
C ASN A 513 -12.57 20.07 -8.35
N GLN A 514 -12.03 19.61 -7.22
CA GLN A 514 -12.32 20.16 -5.90
C GLN A 514 -11.89 21.62 -5.76
N TYR A 515 -10.75 22.00 -6.35
CA TYR A 515 -10.18 23.35 -6.22
C TYR A 515 -10.37 24.24 -7.45
N LYS A 516 -10.95 23.72 -8.55
CA LYS A 516 -11.17 24.41 -9.83
C LYS A 516 -9.88 24.98 -10.46
N LEU A 517 -8.81 24.19 -10.45
CA LEU A 517 -7.45 24.69 -10.73
C LEU A 517 -7.07 24.78 -12.23
N GLU A 518 -7.77 24.09 -13.13
CA GLU A 518 -7.41 24.12 -14.56
C GLU A 518 -7.86 25.40 -15.28
N GLU A 519 -8.97 26.01 -14.87
CA GLU A 519 -9.48 27.29 -15.42
C GLU A 519 -8.50 28.46 -15.23
N GLN A 520 -7.54 28.32 -14.30
CA GLN A 520 -6.59 29.37 -13.91
C GLN A 520 -5.19 29.18 -14.52
N MET A 521 -4.91 28.01 -15.12
CA MET A 521 -3.58 27.63 -15.65
C MET A 521 -3.48 27.69 -17.18
N GLY A 522 -4.54 28.15 -17.84
CA GLY A 522 -4.64 28.41 -19.27
C GLY A 522 -4.70 29.90 -19.64
N LYS A 523 -4.29 30.79 -18.73
CA LYS A 523 -4.05 32.21 -18.98
C LYS A 523 -2.58 32.53 -18.84
#